data_AF-A0A934RBK5-F1
#
_entry.id   AF-A0A934RBK5-F1
#
_cell.length_a   1.000
_cell.length_b   1.000
_cell.length_c   1.000
_cell.angle_alpha   90.00
_cell.angle_beta   90.00
_cell.angle_gamma   90.00
#
_symmetry.space_group_name_H-M   'P 1'
#
loop_
_entity.id
_entity.type
_entity.pdbx_description
1 polymer ?
#
loop_
_entity_poly.entity_id
_entity_poly.type
_entity_poly.pdbx_seq_one_letter_code
_entity_poly.pdbx_strand_id
1 'polypeptide(L)'
;MLFRFFSPALVAMLLASCGNDVAVVSKERAMRGGASTGTTGNHYTARGPYTTAHPSPSVIAAGHQKRKDKHGMPYYSNERVRHVRTTAYTCSESDHLEYGSMNAAGTPLRYSSNVISAAADWSVYPIGTTFRIKGMKPLFVVDDYGSALVGTNTIDIYTPSKSHMRAWGRRNVEISVVRWGSYARSAELLSGRTGHSHCRQMYTSIKRKVNSGQATVMR
;
A
#
# COMPACT_ATOMS: atom_id res chain seq x y z
N MET A 1 -58.13 -2.55 50.71
CA MET A 1 -57.30 -1.34 50.53
C MET A 1 -56.12 -1.40 51.48
N LEU A 2 -54.92 -1.69 50.96
CA LEU A 2 -53.63 -1.36 51.59
C LEU A 2 -52.51 -1.61 50.56
N PHE A 3 -51.85 -0.53 50.15
CA PHE A 3 -50.74 -0.51 49.21
C PHE A 3 -49.45 -1.03 49.86
N ARG A 4 -48.65 -1.79 49.12
CA ARG A 4 -47.20 -1.92 49.36
C ARG A 4 -46.45 -1.78 48.03
N PHE A 5 -45.62 -0.76 47.98
CA PHE A 5 -44.73 -0.42 46.87
C PHE A 5 -43.62 -1.48 46.73
N PHE A 6 -43.44 -2.01 45.52
CA PHE A 6 -42.22 -2.71 45.11
C PHE A 6 -41.42 -1.80 44.17
N SER A 7 -40.13 -1.67 44.49
CA SER A 7 -39.11 -0.88 43.81
C SER A 7 -38.86 -1.39 42.37
N PRO A 8 -38.61 -0.52 41.37
CA PRO A 8 -38.19 -0.96 40.05
C PRO A 8 -36.68 -1.18 40.04
N ALA A 9 -36.25 -2.42 39.80
CA ALA A 9 -34.85 -2.71 39.48
C ALA A 9 -34.53 -2.19 38.07
N LEU A 10 -33.58 -1.26 38.01
CA LEU A 10 -33.01 -0.64 36.83
C LEU A 10 -32.29 -1.71 35.98
N VAL A 11 -32.86 -2.12 34.85
CA VAL A 11 -32.17 -2.93 33.84
C VAL A 11 -31.31 -1.98 32.99
N ALA A 12 -30.02 -1.94 33.28
CA ALA A 12 -29.05 -1.25 32.44
C ALA A 12 -28.81 -2.06 31.14
N MET A 13 -29.43 -1.63 30.04
CA MET A 13 -29.02 -2.05 28.69
C MET A 13 -27.64 -1.46 28.37
N LEU A 14 -26.60 -2.26 28.52
CA LEU A 14 -25.29 -2.00 27.91
C LEU A 14 -25.41 -2.26 26.40
N LEU A 15 -25.69 -1.19 25.64
CA LEU A 15 -25.42 -1.16 24.21
C LEU A 15 -23.89 -1.04 24.03
N ALA A 16 -23.24 -2.18 23.78
CA ALA A 16 -21.87 -2.20 23.29
C ALA A 16 -21.85 -1.66 21.84
N SER A 17 -21.73 -0.34 21.70
CA SER A 17 -21.42 0.30 20.42
C SER A 17 -19.96 -0.01 20.06
N CYS A 18 -19.76 -0.99 19.20
CA CYS A 18 -18.47 -1.22 18.54
C CYS A 18 -18.28 -0.15 17.45
N GLY A 19 -17.93 1.06 17.86
CA GLY A 19 -17.47 2.12 16.96
C GLY A 19 -16.07 1.79 16.44
N ASN A 20 -15.99 1.17 15.26
CA ASN A 20 -14.76 1.17 14.46
C ASN A 20 -14.64 2.54 13.76
N ASP A 21 -14.27 3.57 14.51
CA ASP A 21 -13.85 4.84 13.91
C ASP A 21 -12.42 4.68 13.40
N VAL A 22 -12.30 4.18 12.16
CA VAL A 22 -11.15 4.51 11.31
C VAL A 22 -11.26 6.00 11.04
N ALA A 23 -10.64 6.81 11.89
CA ALA A 23 -10.44 8.22 11.63
C ALA A 23 -9.53 8.34 10.38
N VAL A 24 -10.17 8.43 9.21
CA VAL A 24 -9.59 9.07 8.04
C VAL A 24 -9.15 10.45 8.53
N VAL A 25 -7.85 10.73 8.47
CA VAL A 25 -7.31 12.06 8.76
C VAL A 25 -8.06 13.04 7.86
N SER A 26 -8.95 13.84 8.45
CA SER A 26 -9.75 14.78 7.71
C SER A 26 -8.84 15.85 7.10
N LYS A 27 -9.23 16.28 5.90
CA LYS A 27 -8.53 17.26 5.06
C LYS A 27 -8.18 18.54 5.82
N GLU A 28 -8.94 18.92 6.86
CA GLU A 28 -8.65 20.13 7.66
C GLU A 28 -7.46 19.98 8.62
N ARG A 29 -7.16 18.77 9.12
CA ARG A 29 -6.07 18.59 10.11
C ARG A 29 -4.69 18.57 9.44
N ALA A 30 -4.62 18.21 8.16
CA ALA A 30 -3.41 18.33 7.34
C ALA A 30 -3.09 19.77 6.92
N MET A 31 -4.10 20.66 6.88
CA MET A 31 -3.97 22.04 6.37
C MET A 31 -3.69 23.10 7.44
N ARG A 32 -3.79 22.77 8.74
CA ARG A 32 -3.61 23.74 9.85
C ARG A 32 -2.17 23.88 10.38
N GLY A 33 -1.22 23.12 9.84
CA GLY A 33 0.19 23.20 10.23
C GLY A 33 1.06 23.79 9.12
N GLY A 34 1.10 25.13 9.01
CA GLY A 34 2.11 25.82 8.22
C GLY A 34 1.56 26.88 7.27
N ALA A 35 1.18 28.03 7.82
CA ALA A 35 1.29 29.27 7.06
C ALA A 35 2.79 29.61 6.94
N SER A 36 3.39 29.40 5.77
CA SER A 36 4.62 30.08 5.40
C SER A 36 4.45 30.69 4.00
N THR A 37 4.42 32.00 4.02
CA THR A 37 4.46 32.95 2.91
C THR A 37 5.60 32.67 1.93
N GLY A 38 5.29 32.72 0.62
CA GLY A 38 6.17 33.27 -0.42
C GLY A 38 7.40 32.47 -0.87
N THR A 39 7.26 31.83 -2.03
CA THR A 39 8.26 31.82 -3.13
C THR A 39 9.67 31.29 -2.83
N THR A 40 9.88 30.00 -3.12
CA THR A 40 10.88 29.50 -4.10
C THR A 40 10.75 27.99 -4.22
N GLY A 41 10.73 27.49 -5.45
CA GLY A 41 10.34 26.13 -5.79
C GLY A 41 11.16 25.06 -5.07
N ASN A 42 10.47 24.00 -4.63
CA ASN A 42 11.10 22.75 -4.24
C ASN A 42 11.66 22.11 -5.53
N HIS A 43 12.80 22.60 -5.99
CA HIS A 43 13.53 22.04 -7.12
C HIS A 43 14.04 20.66 -6.70
N TYR A 44 13.26 19.63 -6.98
CA TYR A 44 13.78 18.28 -6.99
C TYR A 44 14.90 18.22 -8.04
N THR A 45 16.13 17.99 -7.59
CA THR A 45 17.31 17.93 -8.45
C THR A 45 17.15 16.88 -9.53
N ALA A 46 17.57 17.18 -10.76
CA ALA A 46 17.45 16.29 -11.94
C ALA A 46 18.11 14.90 -11.74
N ARG A 47 19.00 14.76 -10.76
CA ARG A 47 19.42 13.49 -10.16
C ARG A 47 18.59 13.26 -8.89
N GLY A 48 17.64 12.34 -8.92
CA GLY A 48 16.91 11.97 -7.70
C GLY A 48 17.87 11.38 -6.65
N PRO A 49 17.87 11.83 -5.38
CA PRO A 49 18.79 11.36 -4.34
C PRO A 49 18.31 10.03 -3.75
N TYR A 50 18.06 9.03 -4.58
CA TYR A 50 17.57 7.73 -4.14
C TYR A 50 18.73 6.87 -3.63
N THR A 51 19.12 7.11 -2.39
CA THR A 51 20.01 6.22 -1.64
C THR A 51 19.16 5.19 -0.90
N THR A 52 19.30 3.93 -1.30
CA THR A 52 18.72 2.79 -0.59
C THR A 52 19.86 2.01 0.03
N ALA A 53 19.72 1.61 1.29
CA ALA A 53 20.72 0.73 1.91
C ALA A 53 20.63 -0.67 1.26
N HIS A 54 21.76 -1.37 1.21
CA HIS A 54 21.77 -2.75 0.72
C HIS A 54 20.86 -3.65 1.57
N PRO A 55 20.17 -4.62 0.93
CA PRO A 55 19.45 -5.64 1.67
C PRO A 55 20.39 -6.38 2.63
N SER A 56 19.91 -6.64 3.84
CA SER A 56 20.69 -7.39 4.85
C SER A 56 20.99 -8.81 4.37
N PRO A 57 22.12 -9.41 4.79
CA PRO A 57 22.40 -10.81 4.52
C PRO A 57 21.29 -11.75 5.01
N SER A 58 20.65 -11.42 6.14
CA SER A 58 19.56 -12.22 6.70
C SER A 58 18.30 -12.22 5.83
N VAL A 59 17.89 -11.08 5.25
CA VAL A 59 16.72 -11.04 4.37
C VAL A 59 16.98 -11.76 3.04
N ILE A 60 18.22 -11.68 2.54
CA ILE A 60 18.65 -12.44 1.35
C ILE A 60 18.62 -13.94 1.67
N ALA A 61 19.18 -14.34 2.82
CA ALA A 61 19.23 -15.71 3.28
C ALA A 61 17.83 -16.33 3.43
N ALA A 62 16.90 -15.60 4.06
CA ALA A 62 15.51 -16.01 4.20
C ALA A 62 14.80 -16.23 2.85
N GLY A 63 15.27 -15.60 1.77
CA GLY A 63 14.74 -15.74 0.42
C GLY A 63 15.26 -16.96 -0.35
N HIS A 64 16.38 -17.58 0.04
CA HIS A 64 17.04 -18.58 -0.81
C HIS A 64 16.21 -19.85 -1.04
N GLN A 65 15.56 -20.36 0.01
CA GLN A 65 14.78 -21.61 -0.06
C GLN A 65 13.33 -21.38 -0.51
N LYS A 66 12.92 -20.13 -0.69
CA LYS A 66 11.54 -19.79 -1.06
C LYS A 66 11.33 -19.96 -2.56
N ARG A 67 10.12 -20.32 -2.96
CA ARG A 67 9.68 -20.26 -4.36
C ARG A 67 9.93 -18.85 -4.90
N LYS A 68 10.40 -18.74 -6.13
CA LYS A 68 10.72 -17.47 -6.78
C LYS A 68 9.72 -17.15 -7.88
N ASP A 69 9.51 -15.86 -8.13
CA ASP A 69 8.78 -15.36 -9.28
C ASP A 69 9.64 -15.36 -10.56
N LYS A 70 9.07 -14.88 -11.67
CA LYS A 70 9.76 -14.74 -12.97
C LYS A 70 10.95 -13.78 -12.96
N HIS A 71 11.14 -13.00 -11.89
CA HIS A 71 12.25 -12.07 -11.70
C HIS A 71 13.27 -12.57 -10.67
N GLY A 72 13.12 -13.81 -10.19
CA GLY A 72 13.98 -14.40 -9.19
C GLY A 72 13.72 -13.92 -7.76
N MET A 73 12.64 -13.18 -7.52
CA MET A 73 12.29 -12.67 -6.19
C MET A 73 11.50 -13.71 -5.40
N PRO A 74 11.82 -13.91 -4.10
CA PRO A 74 11.14 -14.90 -3.27
C PRO A 74 9.70 -14.49 -2.97
N TYR A 75 8.80 -15.47 -2.90
CA TYR A 75 7.45 -15.27 -2.35
C TYR A 75 7.46 -15.42 -0.83
N TYR A 76 6.89 -14.44 -0.16
CA TYR A 76 6.71 -14.42 1.29
C TYR A 76 5.26 -14.75 1.65
N SER A 77 5.07 -15.47 2.75
CA SER A 77 3.75 -15.72 3.31
C SER A 77 3.35 -14.51 4.15
N ASN A 78 3.90 -14.40 5.35
CA ASN A 78 3.49 -13.48 6.41
C ASN A 78 4.65 -12.62 6.92
N GLU A 79 5.88 -12.82 6.40
CA GLU A 79 7.04 -12.07 6.83
C GLU A 79 6.87 -10.58 6.50
N ARG A 80 7.25 -9.69 7.42
CA ARG A 80 7.16 -8.24 7.22
C ARG A 80 8.43 -7.66 6.61
N VAL A 81 9.58 -8.25 6.88
CA VAL A 81 10.85 -7.88 6.27
C VAL A 81 11.05 -8.72 5.02
N ARG A 82 11.22 -8.08 3.86
CA ARG A 82 11.22 -8.76 2.55
C ARG A 82 12.30 -8.21 1.62
N HIS A 83 12.97 -9.11 0.91
CA HIS A 83 13.79 -8.80 -0.26
C HIS A 83 12.88 -8.68 -1.48
N VAL A 84 12.86 -7.51 -2.11
CA VAL A 84 11.87 -7.13 -3.14
C VAL A 84 12.58 -6.47 -4.32
N ARG A 85 12.11 -6.76 -5.54
CA ARG A 85 12.53 -6.03 -6.74
C ARG A 85 11.68 -4.77 -6.84
N THR A 86 12.32 -3.63 -7.06
CA THR A 86 11.63 -2.36 -7.31
C THR A 86 11.97 -1.79 -8.66
N THR A 87 10.97 -1.19 -9.29
CA THR A 87 11.08 -0.32 -10.47
C THR A 87 10.45 1.04 -10.13
N ALA A 88 10.40 1.94 -11.11
CA ALA A 88 9.62 3.18 -10.98
C ALA A 88 8.77 3.41 -12.21
N TYR A 89 7.66 4.13 -12.01
CA TYR A 89 6.76 4.59 -13.06
C TYR A 89 6.45 6.08 -12.87
N THR A 90 5.88 6.71 -13.90
CA THR A 90 5.39 8.10 -13.83
C THR A 90 4.16 8.27 -14.70
N CYS A 91 3.18 9.06 -14.23
CA CYS A 91 1.96 9.38 -14.99
C CYS A 91 2.22 10.17 -16.29
N SER A 92 3.46 10.61 -16.53
CA SER A 92 3.90 11.23 -17.79
C SER A 92 4.30 10.21 -18.88
N GLU A 93 4.13 8.91 -18.64
CA GLU A 93 4.27 7.87 -19.67
C GLU A 93 3.02 7.80 -20.56
N SER A 94 3.21 7.43 -21.82
CA SER A 94 2.17 7.53 -22.86
C SER A 94 0.96 6.61 -22.61
N ASP A 95 1.16 5.54 -21.86
CA ASP A 95 0.15 4.58 -21.41
C ASP A 95 -0.66 5.04 -20.17
N HIS A 96 -0.34 6.21 -19.60
CA HIS A 96 -1.04 6.79 -18.45
C HIS A 96 -1.90 8.03 -18.76
N LEU A 97 -1.91 8.49 -20.01
CA LEU A 97 -2.66 9.70 -20.40
C LEU A 97 -4.18 9.58 -20.17
N GLU A 98 -4.74 8.37 -20.22
CA GLU A 98 -6.18 8.13 -20.04
C GLU A 98 -6.63 8.27 -18.57
N TYR A 99 -5.75 8.01 -17.60
CA TYR A 99 -6.07 7.99 -16.16
C TYR A 99 -5.62 9.25 -15.40
N GLY A 100 -4.88 10.14 -16.06
CA GLY A 100 -4.37 11.37 -15.47
C GLY A 100 -3.45 11.11 -14.28
N SER A 101 -3.56 11.92 -13.24
CA SER A 101 -2.74 11.82 -12.02
C SER A 101 -3.40 10.99 -10.90
N MET A 102 -4.37 10.12 -11.23
CA MET A 102 -5.06 9.28 -10.26
C MET A 102 -4.45 7.87 -10.19
N ASN A 103 -4.40 7.30 -8.99
CA ASN A 103 -4.06 5.89 -8.77
C ASN A 103 -5.29 4.98 -8.94
N ALA A 104 -5.06 3.67 -8.97
CA ALA A 104 -6.13 2.68 -9.04
C ALA A 104 -7.12 2.73 -7.85
N ALA A 105 -6.80 3.40 -6.74
CA ALA A 105 -7.74 3.64 -5.63
C ALA A 105 -8.74 4.77 -5.89
N GLY A 106 -8.57 5.55 -6.97
CA GLY A 106 -9.39 6.73 -7.29
C GLY A 106 -8.96 8.00 -6.56
N THR A 107 -7.70 8.07 -6.10
CA THR A 107 -7.14 9.24 -5.41
C THR A 107 -5.90 9.77 -6.14
N PRO A 108 -5.51 11.04 -5.96
CA PRO A 108 -4.30 11.57 -6.59
C PRO A 108 -3.05 10.80 -6.16
N LEU A 109 -2.16 10.54 -7.12
CA LEU A 109 -0.83 9.99 -6.88
C LEU A 109 -0.04 10.92 -5.95
N ARG A 110 0.63 10.33 -4.95
CA ARG A 110 1.34 11.08 -3.92
C ARG A 110 2.85 10.95 -4.10
N TYR A 111 3.54 12.07 -4.10
CA TYR A 111 5.00 12.14 -4.01
C TYR A 111 5.41 13.28 -3.10
N SER A 112 5.85 12.95 -1.89
CA SER A 112 6.27 13.92 -0.87
C SER A 112 7.39 13.36 -0.01
N SER A 113 7.95 14.17 0.88
CA SER A 113 8.94 13.73 1.88
C SER A 113 8.38 12.71 2.89
N ASN A 114 7.06 12.66 3.07
CA ASN A 114 6.41 11.82 4.07
C ASN A 114 5.82 10.55 3.47
N VAL A 115 5.14 10.66 2.32
CA VAL A 115 4.40 9.57 1.68
C VAL A 115 4.64 9.56 0.17
N ILE A 116 4.88 8.38 -0.37
CA ILE A 116 5.02 8.09 -1.80
C ILE A 116 4.07 6.95 -2.19
N SER A 117 3.33 7.12 -3.30
CA SER A 117 2.48 6.09 -3.89
C SER A 117 3.30 4.96 -4.52
N ALA A 118 2.75 3.75 -4.50
CA ALA A 118 3.38 2.58 -5.06
C ALA A 118 2.35 1.67 -5.74
N ALA A 119 2.76 1.03 -6.82
CA ALA A 119 1.99 0.01 -7.51
C ALA A 119 2.52 -1.39 -7.16
N ALA A 120 1.61 -2.35 -6.97
CA ALA A 120 1.99 -3.74 -6.74
C ALA A 120 0.86 -4.69 -7.17
N ASP A 121 1.13 -6.00 -7.17
CA ASP A 121 0.08 -7.01 -7.19
C ASP A 121 -0.71 -6.98 -5.87
N TRP A 122 -1.98 -6.60 -5.91
CA TRP A 122 -2.84 -6.51 -4.72
C TRP A 122 -3.13 -7.86 -4.06
N SER A 123 -2.88 -8.99 -4.72
CA SER A 123 -2.91 -10.31 -4.10
C SER A 123 -1.66 -10.61 -3.25
N VAL A 124 -0.54 -9.91 -3.51
CA VAL A 124 0.71 -9.99 -2.74
C VAL A 124 0.77 -8.88 -1.69
N TYR A 125 0.51 -7.64 -2.11
CA TYR A 125 0.48 -6.43 -1.27
C TYR A 125 -0.88 -5.76 -1.43
N PRO A 126 -1.89 -6.11 -0.60
CA PRO A 126 -3.23 -5.55 -0.74
C PRO A 126 -3.22 -4.02 -0.62
N ILE A 127 -4.23 -3.39 -1.22
CA ILE A 127 -4.37 -1.93 -1.22
C ILE A 127 -4.34 -1.37 0.21
N GLY A 128 -3.59 -0.28 0.41
CA GLY A 128 -3.30 0.32 1.70
C GLY A 128 -2.06 -0.24 2.40
N THR A 129 -1.41 -1.26 1.85
CA THR A 129 -0.16 -1.79 2.42
C THR A 129 0.86 -0.66 2.51
N THR A 130 1.33 -0.39 3.73
CA THR A 130 2.29 0.65 4.04
C THR A 130 3.62 0.03 4.40
N PHE A 131 4.71 0.46 3.79
CA PHE A 131 6.05 -0.09 4.03
C PHE A 131 7.12 1.00 4.03
N ARG A 132 8.29 0.64 4.57
CA ARG A 132 9.53 1.42 4.48
C ARG A 132 10.52 0.70 3.58
N ILE A 133 11.26 1.45 2.79
CA ILE A 133 12.45 0.96 2.10
C ILE A 133 13.66 1.27 2.98
N LYS A 134 14.53 0.29 3.21
CA LYS A 134 15.71 0.46 4.06
C LYS A 134 16.60 1.60 3.56
N GLY A 135 16.95 2.53 4.45
CA GLY A 135 17.75 3.71 4.13
C GLY A 135 16.93 4.91 3.63
N MET A 136 15.61 4.80 3.50
CA MET A 136 14.74 5.89 3.06
C MET A 136 13.79 6.36 4.18
N LYS A 137 13.54 7.67 4.22
CA LYS A 137 12.64 8.30 5.20
C LYS A 137 11.13 8.18 4.88
N PRO A 138 10.67 8.33 3.63
CA PRO A 138 9.24 8.27 3.32
C PRO A 138 8.60 6.92 3.67
N LEU A 139 7.30 6.95 3.95
CA LEU A 139 6.45 5.78 3.87
C LEU A 139 5.99 5.58 2.42
N PHE A 140 5.92 4.33 2.01
CA PHE A 140 5.38 3.94 0.72
C PHE A 140 4.03 3.28 0.93
N VAL A 141 3.04 3.67 0.14
CA VAL A 141 1.67 3.15 0.26
C VAL A 141 1.28 2.52 -1.06
N VAL A 142 0.91 1.24 -1.02
CA VAL A 142 0.34 0.56 -2.17
C VAL A 142 -1.09 1.05 -2.38
N ASP A 143 -1.27 1.93 -3.35
CA ASP A 143 -2.57 2.47 -3.76
C ASP A 143 -2.83 2.33 -5.27
N ASP A 144 -1.89 1.69 -5.97
CA ASP A 144 -1.96 1.47 -7.40
C ASP A 144 -1.62 0.01 -7.77
N TYR A 145 -1.84 -0.40 -9.03
CA TYR A 145 -1.40 -1.69 -9.56
C TYR A 145 -0.98 -1.59 -11.02
N GLY A 146 -0.26 -2.61 -11.51
CA GLY A 146 0.13 -2.70 -12.92
C GLY A 146 0.12 -4.15 -13.41
N SER A 147 -0.25 -4.35 -14.67
CA SER A 147 -0.36 -5.68 -15.28
C SER A 147 0.96 -6.46 -15.22
N ALA A 148 2.10 -5.78 -15.40
CA ALA A 148 3.44 -6.38 -15.34
C ALA A 148 3.82 -6.91 -13.95
N LEU A 149 3.20 -6.37 -12.89
CA LEU A 149 3.48 -6.68 -11.50
C LEU A 149 2.74 -7.93 -11.01
N VAL A 150 1.65 -8.34 -11.69
CA VAL A 150 0.82 -9.47 -11.28
C VAL A 150 1.62 -10.77 -11.27
N GLY A 151 1.48 -11.51 -10.17
CA GLY A 151 2.20 -12.73 -9.88
C GLY A 151 3.66 -12.51 -9.46
N THR A 152 4.10 -11.28 -9.21
CA THR A 152 5.50 -10.99 -8.84
C THR A 152 5.63 -10.41 -7.44
N ASN A 153 6.81 -10.54 -6.86
CA ASN A 153 7.26 -9.78 -5.71
C ASN A 153 8.03 -8.52 -6.19
N THR A 154 7.41 -7.79 -7.12
CA THR A 154 7.88 -6.48 -7.62
C THR A 154 6.96 -5.37 -7.12
N ILE A 155 7.54 -4.25 -6.69
CA ILE A 155 6.82 -3.02 -6.36
C ILE A 155 7.32 -1.89 -7.26
N ASP A 156 6.40 -1.18 -7.90
CA ASP A 156 6.71 -0.01 -8.72
C ASP A 156 6.54 1.27 -7.90
N ILE A 157 7.56 2.12 -7.87
CA ILE A 157 7.53 3.36 -7.08
C ILE A 157 7.10 4.52 -7.95
N TYR A 158 6.08 5.26 -7.52
CA TYR A 158 5.66 6.46 -8.24
C TYR A 158 6.75 7.54 -8.18
N THR A 159 7.02 8.15 -9.33
CA THR A 159 7.94 9.27 -9.45
C THR A 159 7.32 10.41 -10.24
N PRO A 160 7.68 11.69 -9.97
CA PRO A 160 7.03 12.84 -10.59
C PRO A 160 7.47 13.11 -12.03
N SER A 161 8.52 12.45 -12.52
CA SER A 161 9.03 12.67 -13.87
C SER A 161 9.87 11.49 -14.38
N LYS A 162 10.06 11.41 -15.71
CA LYS A 162 10.96 10.43 -16.33
C LYS A 162 12.41 10.54 -15.85
N SER A 163 12.87 11.73 -15.46
CA SER A 163 14.22 11.91 -14.89
C SER A 163 14.35 11.21 -13.55
N HIS A 164 13.34 11.38 -12.67
CA HIS A 164 13.28 10.67 -11.39
C HIS A 164 13.14 9.17 -11.60
N MET A 165 12.27 8.74 -12.51
CA MET A 165 12.10 7.33 -12.86
C MET A 165 13.43 6.68 -13.27
N ARG A 166 14.20 7.34 -14.16
CA ARG A 166 15.54 6.87 -14.57
C ARG A 166 16.55 6.89 -13.43
N ALA A 167 16.52 7.92 -12.58
CA ALA A 167 17.39 8.00 -11.40
C ALA A 167 17.08 6.90 -10.37
N TRP A 168 15.81 6.48 -10.26
CA TRP A 168 15.44 5.30 -9.49
C TRP A 168 15.94 4.02 -10.17
N GLY A 169 15.56 3.78 -11.43
CA GLY A 169 15.95 2.57 -12.16
C GLY A 169 15.50 1.27 -11.48
N ARG A 170 15.84 0.12 -12.07
CA ARG A 170 15.55 -1.18 -11.45
C ARG A 170 16.56 -1.49 -10.36
N ARG A 171 16.10 -1.83 -9.16
CA ARG A 171 16.96 -2.22 -8.04
C ARG A 171 16.26 -3.21 -7.11
N ASN A 172 17.03 -4.00 -6.37
CA ASN A 172 16.49 -4.86 -5.32
C ASN A 172 16.73 -4.21 -3.96
N VAL A 173 15.70 -4.17 -3.12
CA VAL A 173 15.72 -3.48 -1.83
C VAL A 173 15.24 -4.41 -0.72
N GLU A 174 15.54 -4.03 0.51
CA GLU A 174 14.87 -4.56 1.69
C GLU A 174 13.73 -3.62 2.06
N ILE A 175 12.53 -4.16 2.16
CA ILE A 175 11.38 -3.45 2.71
C ILE A 175 11.02 -3.98 4.10
N SER A 176 10.40 -3.13 4.89
CA SER A 176 9.70 -3.50 6.12
C SER A 176 8.25 -3.07 6.03
N VAL A 177 7.33 -4.03 6.02
CA VAL A 177 5.88 -3.78 6.01
C VAL A 177 5.45 -3.27 7.38
N VAL A 178 5.11 -1.99 7.43
CA VAL A 178 4.62 -1.29 8.61
C VAL A 178 3.18 -1.70 8.90
N ARG A 179 2.33 -1.74 7.87
CA ARG A 179 0.93 -2.11 7.98
C ARG A 179 0.49 -2.84 6.72
N TRP A 180 -0.20 -3.95 6.87
CA TRP A 180 -0.83 -4.63 5.75
C TRP A 180 -2.08 -3.88 5.30
N GLY A 181 -2.31 -3.89 4.00
CA GLY A 181 -3.53 -3.38 3.40
C GLY A 181 -4.72 -4.33 3.57
N SER A 182 -5.84 -4.00 2.94
CA SER A 182 -7.07 -4.79 3.04
C SER A 182 -7.31 -5.63 1.80
N TYR A 183 -7.23 -6.95 1.95
CA TYR A 183 -7.64 -7.90 0.92
C TYR A 183 -9.11 -7.75 0.54
N ALA A 184 -9.98 -7.48 1.51
CA ALA A 184 -11.41 -7.25 1.24
C ALA A 184 -11.62 -6.02 0.36
N ARG A 185 -10.98 -4.89 0.69
CA ARG A 185 -11.05 -3.66 -0.12
C ARG A 185 -10.44 -3.86 -1.51
N SER A 186 -9.33 -4.61 -1.58
CA SER A 186 -8.70 -4.96 -2.87
C SER A 186 -9.67 -5.75 -3.75
N ALA A 187 -10.36 -6.76 -3.19
CA ALA A 187 -11.32 -7.57 -3.93
C ALA A 187 -12.54 -6.75 -4.38
N GLU A 188 -13.05 -5.85 -3.53
CA GLU A 188 -14.16 -4.96 -3.85
C GLU A 188 -13.83 -4.02 -5.03
N LEU A 189 -12.64 -3.42 -5.03
CA LEU A 189 -12.22 -2.56 -6.15
C LEU A 189 -11.97 -3.36 -7.43
N LEU A 190 -11.42 -4.57 -7.31
CA LEU A 190 -11.11 -5.42 -8.47
C LEU A 190 -12.34 -6.11 -9.06
N SER A 191 -13.41 -6.33 -8.29
CA SER A 191 -14.61 -7.00 -8.80
C SER A 191 -15.27 -6.24 -9.95
N GLY A 192 -15.17 -4.90 -9.94
CA GLY A 192 -15.62 -4.06 -11.06
C GLY A 192 -14.66 -4.02 -12.25
N ARG A 193 -13.49 -4.67 -12.17
CA ARG A 193 -12.40 -4.57 -13.16
C ARG A 193 -11.98 -5.91 -13.75
N THR A 194 -12.72 -6.97 -13.47
CA THR A 194 -12.40 -8.34 -13.90
C THR A 194 -12.51 -8.56 -15.41
N GLY A 195 -12.94 -7.56 -16.19
CA GLY A 195 -12.81 -7.55 -17.65
C GLY A 195 -11.35 -7.67 -18.10
N HIS A 196 -10.41 -7.07 -17.34
CA HIS A 196 -8.98 -7.20 -17.59
C HIS A 196 -8.42 -8.48 -16.96
N SER A 197 -7.64 -9.24 -17.74
CA SER A 197 -7.06 -10.52 -17.31
C SER A 197 -6.22 -10.41 -16.03
N HIS A 198 -5.39 -9.38 -15.92
CA HIS A 198 -4.54 -9.12 -14.76
C HIS A 198 -5.37 -8.80 -13.49
N CYS A 199 -6.43 -7.99 -13.61
CA CYS A 199 -7.36 -7.72 -12.51
C CYS A 199 -8.10 -8.98 -12.07
N ARG A 200 -8.55 -9.81 -13.02
CA ARG A 200 -9.22 -11.09 -12.74
C ARG A 200 -8.29 -12.06 -12.00
N GLN A 201 -7.02 -12.12 -12.38
CA GLN A 201 -6.01 -12.95 -11.72
C GLN A 201 -5.77 -12.52 -10.26
N MET A 202 -5.61 -11.22 -10.02
CA MET A 202 -5.48 -10.68 -8.66
C MET A 202 -6.72 -10.97 -7.82
N TYR A 203 -7.91 -10.68 -8.37
CA TYR A 203 -9.20 -10.93 -7.70
C TYR A 203 -9.34 -12.41 -7.29
N THR A 204 -9.10 -13.32 -8.23
CA THR A 204 -9.20 -14.78 -7.98
C THR A 204 -8.20 -15.23 -6.91
N SER A 205 -6.97 -14.71 -6.94
CA SER A 205 -5.94 -15.03 -5.95
C SER A 205 -6.28 -14.50 -4.56
N ILE A 206 -6.86 -13.30 -4.48
CA ILE A 206 -7.36 -12.73 -3.22
C ILE A 206 -8.51 -13.59 -2.67
N LYS A 207 -9.49 -13.98 -3.50
CA LYS A 207 -10.60 -14.85 -3.06
C LYS A 207 -10.09 -16.17 -2.50
N ARG A 208 -9.09 -16.81 -3.14
CA ARG A 208 -8.45 -18.02 -2.60
C ARG A 208 -7.78 -17.81 -1.23
N LYS A 209 -7.06 -16.69 -1.05
CA LYS A 209 -6.42 -16.32 0.24
C LYS A 209 -7.43 -16.06 1.35
N VAL A 210 -8.53 -15.39 1.03
CA VAL A 210 -9.62 -15.13 1.99
C VAL A 210 -10.28 -16.45 2.39
N ASN A 211 -10.62 -17.30 1.42
CA ASN A 211 -11.29 -18.58 1.68
C ASN A 211 -10.40 -19.56 2.46
N SER A 212 -9.07 -19.49 2.31
CA SER A 212 -8.11 -20.33 3.05
C SER A 212 -7.70 -19.75 4.41
N GLY A 213 -8.29 -18.63 4.85
CA GLY A 213 -7.96 -17.97 6.13
C GLY A 213 -6.61 -17.23 6.16
N GLN A 214 -5.79 -17.33 5.10
CA GLN A 214 -4.48 -16.67 5.02
C GLN A 214 -4.57 -15.14 5.12
N ALA A 215 -5.67 -14.54 4.67
CA ALA A 215 -5.87 -13.09 4.75
C ALA A 215 -6.01 -12.57 6.19
N THR A 216 -6.50 -13.40 7.13
CA THR A 216 -6.69 -13.02 8.54
C THR A 216 -5.39 -13.01 9.32
N VAL A 217 -4.44 -13.87 8.93
CA VAL A 217 -3.10 -13.98 9.55
C VAL A 217 -2.22 -12.76 9.27
N MET A 218 -2.55 -11.97 8.25
CA MET A 218 -1.78 -10.78 7.84
C MET A 218 -2.29 -9.47 8.45
N ARG A 219 -3.12 -9.50 9.50
CA ARG A 219 -3.54 -8.27 10.21
C ARG A 219 -2.40 -7.72 11.09
#